data_AF-A0A069NSY2-F1
#
_entry.id   AF-A0A069NSY2-F1
#
_cell.length_a   1.000
_cell.length_b   1.000
_cell.length_c   1.000
_cell.angle_alpha   90.00
_cell.angle_beta   90.00
_cell.angle_gamma   90.00
#
_symmetry.space_group_name_H-M   'P 1'
#
loop_
_entity.id
_entity.type
_entity.pdbx_description
1 polymer ?
#
loop_
_entity_poly.entity_id
_entity_poly.type
_entity_poly.pdbx_seq_one_letter_code
_entity_poly.pdbx_strand_id
1 'polypeptide(L)'
;MRTSLVIAAVSVAMLTTACGKKNDASESSLGEAITADMKTNRGLLCLNRSGRGPFTFPSTYSARDLNEYSGAALREQLAALEKSGLIARSTTTPSNATPSTQRNAVSYSLTGEGQKYAVETVRQAGDPNATPDNHAWMLCYARVKLDKVVAWTEPDPNVHRTDVTYTYKLDNVAPWADDRDIKRAFADLVAADREAGETKLHLTLEQRPDGWARVD
;
A
#
# COMPACT_ATOMS: atom_id res chain seq x y z
N MET A 1 -63.62 29.88 -38.02
CA MET A 1 -63.01 31.20 -37.71
C MET A 1 -62.29 31.11 -36.37
N ARG A 2 -61.00 31.46 -36.38
CA ARG A 2 -60.18 31.99 -35.28
C ARG A 2 -59.88 31.12 -34.04
N THR A 3 -58.73 30.44 -34.14
CA THR A 3 -57.57 30.46 -33.22
C THR A 3 -57.69 31.27 -31.91
N SER A 4 -57.23 30.68 -30.81
CA SER A 4 -56.07 31.21 -30.05
C SER A 4 -55.52 30.19 -29.03
N LEU A 5 -54.19 30.00 -29.10
CA LEU A 5 -53.34 29.29 -28.15
C LEU A 5 -53.31 30.02 -26.80
N VAL A 6 -53.26 29.27 -25.69
CA VAL A 6 -52.59 29.71 -24.45
C VAL A 6 -51.70 28.58 -23.97
N ILE A 7 -50.40 28.87 -23.98
CA ILE A 7 -49.28 28.00 -23.64
C ILE A 7 -49.21 27.85 -22.12
N ALA A 8 -49.24 26.60 -21.64
CA ALA A 8 -48.96 26.28 -20.24
C ALA A 8 -47.44 26.37 -20.00
N ALA A 9 -47.02 27.36 -19.23
CA ALA A 9 -45.68 27.46 -18.69
C ALA A 9 -45.75 27.25 -17.17
N VAL A 10 -45.37 26.06 -16.70
CA VAL A 10 -45.01 25.84 -15.28
C VAL A 10 -43.74 24.98 -15.25
N SER A 11 -42.62 25.72 -15.29
CA SER A 11 -41.43 25.58 -14.44
C SER A 11 -41.07 24.17 -13.93
N VAL A 12 -40.15 23.52 -14.63
CA VAL A 12 -39.31 22.45 -14.07
C VAL A 12 -38.31 23.11 -13.13
N ALA A 13 -38.61 23.13 -11.83
CA ALA A 13 -37.64 23.50 -10.81
C ALA A 13 -36.59 22.38 -10.71
N MET A 14 -35.45 22.59 -11.34
CA MET A 14 -34.27 21.74 -11.18
C MET A 14 -33.80 21.85 -9.72
N LEU A 15 -33.96 20.77 -8.95
CA LEU A 15 -33.31 20.60 -7.66
C LEU A 15 -31.82 20.33 -7.88
N THR A 16 -31.01 21.39 -7.99
CA THR A 16 -29.54 21.32 -8.01
C THR A 16 -28.96 21.83 -6.68
N THR A 17 -29.24 21.13 -5.58
CA THR A 17 -28.55 21.34 -4.28
C THR A 17 -27.92 20.06 -3.74
N ALA A 18 -27.42 19.20 -4.62
CA ALA A 18 -26.63 18.02 -4.23
C ALA A 18 -25.10 18.22 -4.34
N CYS A 19 -24.63 19.31 -4.95
CA CYS A 19 -23.18 19.53 -5.13
C CYS A 19 -22.45 20.13 -3.92
N GLY A 20 -23.17 20.62 -2.89
CA GLY A 20 -22.54 21.21 -1.69
C GLY A 20 -22.04 20.16 -0.69
N LYS A 21 -22.83 19.10 -0.46
CA LYS A 21 -22.55 18.13 0.62
C LYS A 21 -21.25 17.34 0.45
N LYS A 22 -20.79 17.13 -0.79
CA LYS A 22 -19.56 16.37 -1.06
C LYS A 22 -18.29 17.17 -0.73
N ASN A 23 -18.40 18.50 -0.79
CA ASN A 23 -17.27 19.41 -0.69
C ASN A 23 -17.13 20.02 0.71
N ASP A 24 -18.20 20.06 1.51
CA ASP A 24 -18.09 20.47 2.92
C ASP A 24 -17.22 19.47 3.71
N ALA A 25 -16.33 19.98 4.57
CA ALA A 25 -15.53 19.13 5.44
C ALA A 25 -16.42 18.53 6.54
N SER A 26 -16.56 17.21 6.53
CA SER A 26 -17.34 16.44 7.50
C SER A 26 -16.70 15.08 7.70
N GLU A 27 -17.02 14.41 8.81
CA GLU A 27 -16.57 13.04 9.04
C GLU A 27 -16.87 12.12 7.85
N SER A 28 -18.06 12.25 7.24
CA SER A 28 -18.46 11.44 6.08
C SER A 28 -17.60 11.75 4.85
N SER A 29 -17.50 13.02 4.45
CA SER A 29 -16.80 13.41 3.21
C SER A 29 -15.29 13.18 3.30
N LEU A 30 -14.68 13.44 4.46
CA LEU A 30 -13.26 13.18 4.71
C LEU A 30 -13.01 11.66 4.85
N GLY A 31 -13.90 10.94 5.54
CA GLY A 31 -13.81 9.50 5.69
C GLY A 31 -13.92 8.74 4.37
N GLU A 32 -14.78 9.18 3.45
CA GLU A 32 -14.88 8.65 2.09
C GLU A 32 -13.57 8.84 1.31
N ALA A 33 -12.97 10.02 1.37
CA ALA A 33 -11.70 10.31 0.71
C ALA A 33 -10.54 9.45 1.26
N ILE A 34 -10.43 9.32 2.58
CA ILE A 34 -9.42 8.46 3.22
C ILE A 34 -9.66 6.99 2.83
N THR A 35 -10.91 6.54 2.87
CA THR A 35 -11.27 5.18 2.46
C THR A 35 -10.94 4.91 0.99
N ALA A 36 -11.17 5.89 0.10
CA ALA A 36 -10.79 5.79 -1.31
C ALA A 36 -9.26 5.71 -1.47
N ASP A 37 -8.50 6.52 -0.74
CA ASP A 37 -7.03 6.47 -0.70
C ASP A 37 -6.52 5.08 -0.29
N MET A 38 -7.07 4.54 0.79
CA MET A 38 -6.73 3.22 1.33
C MET A 38 -7.09 2.04 0.41
N LYS A 39 -7.94 2.24 -0.61
CA LYS A 39 -8.21 1.23 -1.63
C LYS A 39 -7.13 1.18 -2.73
N THR A 40 -6.30 2.21 -2.85
CA THR A 40 -5.16 2.23 -3.77
C THR A 40 -3.97 1.42 -3.21
N ASN A 41 -2.85 1.37 -3.92
CA ASN A 41 -1.63 0.74 -3.40
C ASN A 41 -1.07 1.42 -2.14
N ARG A 42 -1.45 2.68 -1.85
CA ARG A 42 -1.06 3.38 -0.61
C ARG A 42 -1.66 2.77 0.65
N GLY A 43 -2.76 2.04 0.52
CA GLY A 43 -3.36 1.33 1.65
C GLY A 43 -2.81 -0.08 1.88
N LEU A 44 -1.87 -0.56 1.06
CA LEU A 44 -1.28 -1.87 1.24
C LEU A 44 -0.15 -1.83 2.26
N LEU A 45 -0.12 -2.81 3.17
CA LEU A 45 1.02 -3.08 4.02
C LEU A 45 1.82 -4.25 3.45
N CYS A 46 3.06 -3.97 3.07
CA CYS A 46 3.94 -4.93 2.42
C CYS A 46 5.23 -5.13 3.19
N LEU A 47 5.84 -6.30 3.02
CA LEU A 47 7.08 -6.65 3.70
C LEU A 47 8.21 -5.74 3.26
N ASN A 48 8.95 -5.22 4.25
CA ASN A 48 10.13 -4.38 4.04
C ASN A 48 11.40 -5.13 4.43
N ARG A 49 12.52 -4.72 3.84
CA ARG A 49 13.86 -5.23 4.13
C ARG A 49 14.50 -4.48 5.30
N SER A 50 13.84 -4.49 6.46
CA SER A 50 14.32 -3.85 7.70
C SER A 50 14.81 -2.40 7.47
N GLY A 51 13.93 -1.55 6.93
CA GLY A 51 14.23 -0.14 6.65
C GLY A 51 14.98 0.14 5.35
N ARG A 52 15.31 -0.88 4.53
CA ARG A 52 15.94 -0.71 3.20
C ARG A 52 14.95 -0.66 2.04
N GLY A 53 13.70 -0.29 2.31
CA GLY A 53 12.63 -0.30 1.33
C GLY A 53 11.96 -1.68 1.16
N PRO A 54 11.13 -1.82 0.11
CA PRO A 54 10.28 -3.00 -0.06
C PRO A 54 11.09 -4.27 -0.34
N PHE A 55 10.59 -5.39 0.15
CA PHE A 55 11.11 -6.70 -0.20
C PHE A 55 10.53 -7.15 -1.54
N THR A 56 11.37 -7.19 -2.57
CA THR A 56 10.95 -7.47 -3.95
C THR A 56 11.41 -8.84 -4.45
N PHE A 57 10.60 -9.43 -5.33
CA PHE A 57 10.87 -10.69 -6.00
C PHE A 57 10.62 -10.58 -7.52
N PRO A 58 11.34 -11.35 -8.37
CA PRO A 58 12.47 -12.18 -8.00
C PRO A 58 13.66 -11.33 -7.50
N SER A 59 14.46 -11.90 -6.60
CA SER A 59 15.66 -11.27 -6.03
C SER A 59 16.82 -12.25 -5.96
N THR A 60 18.05 -11.73 -6.04
CA THR A 60 19.28 -12.53 -5.99
C THR A 60 20.21 -11.98 -4.95
N TYR A 61 20.80 -12.86 -4.14
CA TYR A 61 21.73 -12.50 -3.07
C TYR A 61 23.05 -13.23 -3.30
N SER A 62 24.16 -12.52 -3.24
CA SER A 62 25.49 -13.13 -3.27
C SER A 62 25.79 -13.85 -1.95
N ALA A 63 26.77 -14.74 -1.96
CA ALA A 63 27.29 -15.35 -0.73
C ALA A 63 27.77 -14.30 0.28
N ARG A 64 28.25 -13.14 -0.19
CA ARG A 64 28.67 -12.03 0.67
C ARG A 64 27.46 -11.43 1.40
N ASP A 65 26.38 -11.15 0.69
CA ASP A 65 25.15 -10.57 1.27
C ASP A 65 24.55 -11.45 2.37
N LEU A 66 24.66 -12.77 2.22
CA LEU A 66 24.13 -13.73 3.18
C LEU A 66 25.11 -14.02 4.32
N ASN A 67 26.42 -14.10 4.07
CA ASN A 67 27.39 -14.55 5.07
C ASN A 67 28.00 -13.43 5.92
N GLU A 68 27.88 -12.16 5.51
CA GLU A 68 28.29 -11.04 6.36
C GLU A 68 27.43 -10.95 7.63
N TYR A 69 28.02 -10.48 8.73
CA TYR A 69 27.33 -10.32 10.02
C TYR A 69 26.08 -9.42 9.90
N SER A 70 26.18 -8.35 9.11
CA SER A 70 25.08 -7.44 8.77
C SER A 70 23.92 -8.11 8.01
N GLY A 71 24.15 -9.29 7.42
CA GLY A 71 23.16 -10.08 6.67
C GLY A 71 22.28 -10.98 7.54
N ALA A 72 22.46 -11.00 8.87
CA ALA A 72 21.70 -11.88 9.76
C ALA A 72 20.17 -11.69 9.65
N ALA A 73 19.69 -10.43 9.69
CA ALA A 73 18.26 -10.13 9.56
C ALA A 73 17.70 -10.57 8.20
N LEU A 74 18.45 -10.33 7.12
CA LEU A 74 18.08 -10.76 5.77
C LEU A 74 17.96 -12.29 5.68
N ARG A 75 18.93 -13.03 6.23
CA ARG A 75 18.89 -14.50 6.27
C ARG A 75 17.66 -15.01 7.01
N GLU A 76 17.35 -14.40 8.15
CA GLU A 76 16.18 -14.77 8.94
C GLU A 76 14.88 -14.52 8.17
N GLN A 77 14.76 -13.37 7.51
CA GLN A 77 13.60 -13.04 6.67
C GLN A 77 13.43 -14.01 5.51
N LEU A 78 14.49 -14.29 4.74
CA LEU A 78 14.44 -15.25 3.63
C LEU A 78 14.07 -16.65 4.11
N ALA A 79 14.65 -17.11 5.24
CA ALA A 79 14.34 -18.42 5.81
C ALA A 79 12.89 -18.52 6.28
N ALA A 80 12.34 -17.46 6.90
CA ALA A 80 10.95 -17.43 7.33
C ALA A 80 9.99 -17.49 6.12
N LEU A 81 10.25 -16.71 5.07
CA LEU A 81 9.44 -16.71 3.85
C LEU A 81 9.51 -18.03 3.06
N GLU A 82 10.69 -18.66 3.02
CA GLU A 82 10.86 -19.97 2.39
C GLU A 82 10.13 -21.05 3.18
N LYS A 83 10.25 -21.02 4.51
CA LYS A 83 9.56 -21.95 5.41
C LYS A 83 8.04 -21.82 5.35
N SER A 84 7.52 -20.60 5.22
CA SER A 84 6.09 -20.35 5.04
C SER A 84 5.60 -20.67 3.63
N GLY A 85 6.50 -21.11 2.73
CA GLY A 85 6.18 -21.51 1.37
C GLY A 85 5.83 -20.34 0.45
N LEU A 86 6.09 -19.09 0.83
CA LEU A 86 5.80 -17.91 0.00
C LEU A 86 6.85 -17.70 -1.10
N ILE A 87 8.08 -18.11 -0.82
CA ILE A 87 9.18 -18.06 -1.78
C ILE A 87 9.89 -19.41 -1.86
N ALA A 88 10.60 -19.62 -2.95
CA ALA A 88 11.49 -20.77 -3.12
C ALA A 88 12.79 -20.33 -3.79
N ARG A 89 13.86 -21.08 -3.56
CA ARG A 89 15.09 -20.92 -4.35
C ARG A 89 14.79 -21.16 -5.83
N SER A 90 15.14 -20.19 -6.66
CA SER A 90 15.03 -20.29 -8.10
C SER A 90 16.24 -21.03 -8.67
N THR A 91 16.00 -21.92 -9.63
CA THR A 91 17.06 -22.57 -10.42
C THR A 91 17.61 -21.66 -11.51
N THR A 92 16.97 -20.50 -11.76
CA THR A 92 17.37 -19.56 -12.80
C THR A 92 18.56 -18.73 -12.33
N THR A 93 19.71 -18.99 -12.92
CA THR A 93 20.92 -18.19 -12.74
C THR A 93 20.67 -16.76 -13.27
N PRO A 94 21.01 -15.70 -12.53
CA PRO A 94 20.87 -14.32 -13.02
C PRO A 94 21.76 -14.12 -14.25
N SER A 95 21.19 -13.77 -15.40
CA SER A 95 21.91 -13.65 -16.68
C SER A 95 23.01 -12.56 -16.70
N ASN A 96 23.01 -11.63 -15.74
CA ASN A 96 23.88 -10.43 -15.75
C ASN A 96 24.85 -10.35 -14.55
N ALA A 97 25.05 -11.44 -13.80
CA ALA A 97 26.06 -11.49 -12.75
C ALA A 97 27.45 -11.72 -13.35
N THR A 98 28.49 -11.04 -12.86
CA THR A 98 29.87 -11.37 -13.23
C THR A 98 30.20 -12.83 -12.85
N PRO A 99 31.09 -13.55 -13.57
CA PRO A 99 31.37 -14.98 -13.33
C PRO A 99 31.83 -15.33 -11.91
N SER A 100 32.35 -14.34 -11.16
CA SER A 100 32.76 -14.48 -9.75
C SER A 100 31.58 -14.41 -8.77
N THR A 101 30.60 -13.54 -9.04
CA THR A 101 29.34 -13.43 -8.27
C THR A 101 28.36 -14.56 -8.56
N GLN A 102 28.43 -15.15 -9.76
CA GLN A 102 27.48 -16.17 -10.23
C GLN A 102 27.66 -17.54 -9.58
N ARG A 103 28.86 -17.86 -9.08
CA ARG A 103 29.18 -19.22 -8.61
C ARG A 103 28.55 -19.60 -7.27
N ASN A 104 28.12 -18.61 -6.46
CA ASN A 104 27.58 -18.83 -5.11
C ASN A 104 26.37 -17.92 -4.78
N ALA A 105 25.71 -17.32 -5.78
CA ALA A 105 24.52 -16.52 -5.54
C ALA A 105 23.29 -17.41 -5.37
N VAL A 106 22.36 -16.98 -4.51
CA VAL A 106 21.08 -17.65 -4.29
C VAL A 106 19.96 -16.73 -4.77
N SER A 107 19.22 -17.21 -5.75
CA SER A 107 18.04 -16.52 -6.29
C SER A 107 16.79 -17.02 -5.58
N TYR A 108 15.83 -16.12 -5.31
CA TYR A 108 14.51 -16.46 -4.79
C TYR A 108 13.42 -15.93 -5.72
N SER A 109 12.38 -16.74 -5.90
CA SER A 109 11.16 -16.39 -6.63
C SER A 109 9.93 -16.67 -5.77
N LEU A 110 8.83 -15.98 -6.07
CA LEU A 110 7.54 -16.28 -5.46
C LEU A 110 7.06 -17.68 -5.86
N THR A 111 6.52 -18.42 -4.92
CA THR A 111 5.77 -19.65 -5.20
C THR A 111 4.35 -19.31 -5.69
N GLY A 112 3.57 -20.32 -6.09
CA GLY A 112 2.15 -20.13 -6.37
C GLY A 112 1.35 -19.62 -5.15
N GLU A 113 1.78 -19.90 -3.92
CA GLU A 113 1.17 -19.32 -2.73
C GLU A 113 1.59 -17.85 -2.55
N GLY A 114 2.89 -17.54 -2.69
CA GLY A 114 3.38 -16.16 -2.60
C GLY A 114 2.75 -15.23 -3.63
N GLN A 115 2.49 -15.73 -4.85
CA GLN A 115 1.83 -14.98 -5.92
C GLN A 115 0.43 -14.48 -5.55
N LYS A 116 -0.29 -15.15 -4.64
CA LYS A 116 -1.63 -14.71 -4.20
C LYS A 116 -1.61 -13.39 -3.43
N TYR A 117 -0.46 -13.05 -2.85
CA TYR A 117 -0.24 -11.86 -2.02
C TYR A 117 0.70 -10.85 -2.70
N ALA A 118 1.04 -11.10 -3.98
CA ALA A 118 2.00 -10.32 -4.73
C ALA A 118 1.34 -9.08 -5.34
N VAL A 119 1.99 -7.95 -5.20
CA VAL A 119 1.59 -6.69 -5.85
C VAL A 119 2.76 -6.18 -6.68
N GLU A 120 2.47 -5.86 -7.94
CA GLU A 120 3.48 -5.36 -8.86
C GLU A 120 4.02 -4.02 -8.35
N THR A 121 5.33 -3.84 -8.49
CA THR A 121 6.04 -2.64 -8.08
C THR A 121 7.15 -2.33 -9.06
N VAL A 122 7.65 -1.10 -8.99
CA VAL A 122 8.85 -0.70 -9.72
C VAL A 122 10.07 -1.00 -8.85
N ARG A 123 11.10 -1.62 -9.43
CA ARG A 123 12.37 -1.78 -8.71
C ARG A 123 12.98 -0.42 -8.38
N GLN A 124 13.49 -0.31 -7.16
CA GLN A 124 14.27 0.86 -6.78
C GLN A 124 15.55 0.92 -7.63
N ALA A 125 15.86 2.11 -8.14
CA ALA A 125 17.09 2.33 -8.89
C ALA A 125 18.30 1.98 -8.01
N GLY A 126 19.20 1.15 -8.53
CA GLY A 126 20.39 0.72 -7.80
C GLY A 126 20.16 -0.37 -6.75
N ASP A 127 19.02 -1.07 -6.75
CA ASP A 127 18.83 -2.25 -5.89
C ASP A 127 19.92 -3.31 -6.21
N PRO A 128 20.84 -3.61 -5.27
CA PRO A 128 21.94 -4.53 -5.52
C PRO A 128 21.48 -5.98 -5.74
N ASN A 129 20.23 -6.29 -5.39
CA ASN A 129 19.66 -7.64 -5.48
C ASN A 129 18.68 -7.80 -6.64
N ALA A 130 18.57 -6.79 -7.50
CA ALA A 130 17.73 -6.81 -8.68
C ALA A 130 18.18 -7.92 -9.66
N THR A 131 17.21 -8.53 -10.34
CA THR A 131 17.46 -9.45 -11.45
C THR A 131 17.31 -8.73 -12.80
N PRO A 132 17.67 -9.36 -13.94
CA PRO A 132 17.38 -8.80 -15.26
C PRO A 132 15.89 -8.69 -15.60
N ASP A 133 15.01 -9.36 -14.85
CA ASP A 133 13.55 -9.25 -15.03
C ASP A 133 13.10 -7.85 -14.63
N ASN A 134 12.43 -7.11 -15.51
CA ASN A 134 11.96 -5.76 -15.18
C ASN A 134 10.74 -5.75 -14.27
N HIS A 135 10.04 -6.88 -14.12
CA HIS A 135 8.93 -7.01 -13.20
C HIS A 135 9.44 -7.28 -11.79
N ALA A 136 8.87 -6.57 -10.82
CA ALA A 136 9.13 -6.79 -9.41
C ALA A 136 7.83 -6.85 -8.64
N TRP A 137 7.81 -7.71 -7.64
CA TRP A 137 6.63 -7.99 -6.85
C TRP A 137 6.95 -7.84 -5.37
N MET A 138 6.12 -7.09 -4.65
CA MET A 138 6.15 -7.03 -3.19
C MET A 138 5.16 -8.05 -2.62
N LEU A 139 5.49 -8.65 -1.48
CA LEU A 139 4.53 -9.44 -0.71
C LEU A 139 3.79 -8.53 0.26
N CYS A 140 2.47 -8.41 0.08
CA CYS A 140 1.61 -7.58 0.92
C CYS A 140 0.75 -8.45 1.84
N TYR A 141 0.79 -8.14 3.13
CA TYR A 141 0.19 -8.98 4.17
C TYR A 141 -1.15 -8.44 4.69
N ALA A 142 -1.47 -7.18 4.44
CA ALA A 142 -2.74 -6.59 4.86
C ALA A 142 -3.06 -5.36 4.01
N ARG A 143 -4.30 -4.89 4.14
CA ARG A 143 -4.72 -3.56 3.73
C ARG A 143 -5.17 -2.76 4.96
N VAL A 144 -4.80 -1.50 5.05
CA VAL A 144 -5.38 -0.61 6.06
C VAL A 144 -6.80 -0.24 5.66
N LYS A 145 -7.69 -0.19 6.64
CA LYS A 145 -9.07 0.23 6.50
C LYS A 145 -9.34 1.33 7.52
N LEU A 146 -10.04 2.38 7.10
CA LEU A 146 -10.41 3.46 8.01
C LEU A 146 -11.24 2.88 9.16
N ASP A 147 -10.83 3.17 10.39
CA ASP A 147 -11.60 2.85 11.58
C ASP A 147 -12.53 4.00 11.92
N LYS A 148 -11.97 5.20 12.12
CA LYS A 148 -12.74 6.45 12.29
C LYS A 148 -11.90 7.68 12.00
N VAL A 149 -12.57 8.76 11.64
CA VAL A 149 -12.01 10.11 11.70
C VAL A 149 -12.11 10.60 13.15
N VAL A 150 -11.01 11.09 13.70
CA VAL A 150 -10.91 11.53 15.10
C VAL A 150 -11.11 13.03 15.22
N ALA A 151 -10.50 13.80 14.33
CA ALA A 151 -10.57 15.27 14.29
C ALA A 151 -10.10 15.77 12.93
N TRP A 152 -10.46 17.01 12.59
CA TRP A 152 -9.88 17.71 11.43
C TRP A 152 -9.80 19.22 11.71
N THR A 153 -8.93 19.92 10.99
CA THR A 153 -8.82 21.38 11.04
C THR A 153 -9.88 22.03 10.15
N GLU A 154 -10.27 23.26 10.47
CA GLU A 154 -11.11 24.04 9.56
C GLU A 154 -10.38 24.21 8.21
N PRO A 155 -11.06 23.98 7.06
CA PRO A 155 -10.43 24.12 5.75
C PRO A 155 -9.84 25.51 5.53
N ASP A 156 -8.59 25.57 5.10
CA ASP A 156 -7.96 26.83 4.72
C ASP A 156 -8.72 27.45 3.53
N PRO A 157 -9.17 28.72 3.61
CA PRO A 157 -10.01 29.33 2.57
C PRO A 157 -9.26 29.63 1.27
N ASN A 158 -7.92 29.66 1.29
CA ASN A 158 -7.08 30.01 0.14
C ASN A 158 -6.51 28.77 -0.57
N VAL A 159 -6.07 27.77 0.21
CA VAL A 159 -5.48 26.54 -0.34
C VAL A 159 -6.45 25.35 -0.31
N HIS A 160 -7.62 25.50 0.31
CA HIS A 160 -8.67 24.49 0.40
C HIS A 160 -8.19 23.17 1.00
N ARG A 161 -7.36 23.23 2.04
CA ARG A 161 -6.77 22.06 2.72
C ARG A 161 -7.24 21.91 4.15
N THR A 162 -7.33 20.67 4.61
CA THR A 162 -7.62 20.30 5.99
C THR A 162 -6.68 19.19 6.45
N ASP A 163 -6.17 19.29 7.67
CA ASP A 163 -5.41 18.21 8.30
C ASP A 163 -6.37 17.32 9.07
N VAL A 164 -6.37 16.03 8.73
CA VAL A 164 -7.28 15.04 9.29
C VAL A 164 -6.49 14.08 10.17
N THR A 165 -6.98 13.91 11.40
CA THR A 165 -6.52 12.88 12.34
C THR A 165 -7.47 11.70 12.28
N TYR A 166 -6.96 10.48 12.08
CA TYR A 166 -7.78 9.28 11.95
C TYR A 166 -7.11 8.06 12.61
N THR A 167 -7.88 7.01 12.87
CA THR A 167 -7.37 5.67 13.22
C THR A 167 -7.68 4.70 12.08
N TYR A 168 -6.91 3.62 11.99
CA TYR A 168 -7.10 2.57 10.99
C TYR A 168 -7.16 1.20 11.66
N LYS A 169 -7.74 0.21 10.98
CA LYS A 169 -7.67 -1.21 11.31
C LYS A 169 -7.01 -1.96 10.17
N LEU A 170 -6.52 -3.17 10.44
CA LEU A 170 -6.08 -4.09 9.40
C LEU A 170 -7.29 -4.84 8.84
N ASP A 171 -7.34 -4.93 7.53
CA ASP A 171 -8.33 -5.68 6.75
C ASP A 171 -7.62 -6.66 5.82
N ASN A 172 -8.26 -7.80 5.55
CA ASN A 172 -7.72 -8.88 4.71
C ASN A 172 -6.28 -9.29 5.10
N VAL A 173 -6.02 -9.47 6.39
CA VAL A 173 -4.71 -9.92 6.87
C VAL A 173 -4.44 -11.32 6.35
N ALA A 174 -3.30 -11.50 5.70
CA ALA A 174 -2.89 -12.76 5.13
C ALA A 174 -2.65 -13.79 6.25
N PRO A 175 -3.11 -15.05 6.13
CA PRO A 175 -3.01 -16.02 7.22
C PRO A 175 -1.57 -16.30 7.67
N TRP A 176 -0.59 -16.20 6.77
CA TRP A 176 0.82 -16.39 7.06
C TRP A 176 1.43 -15.25 7.89
N ALA A 177 0.77 -14.08 7.96
CA ALA A 177 1.25 -12.93 8.73
C ALA A 177 1.30 -13.22 10.24
N ASP A 178 0.47 -14.14 10.73
CA ASP A 178 0.43 -14.56 12.13
C ASP A 178 1.45 -15.67 12.47
N ASP A 179 2.17 -16.19 11.47
CA ASP A 179 3.21 -17.20 11.72
C ASP A 179 4.31 -16.63 12.63
N ARG A 180 4.70 -17.42 13.64
CA ARG A 180 5.68 -17.02 14.65
C ARG A 180 7.03 -16.65 14.05
N ASP A 181 7.50 -17.40 13.06
CA ASP A 181 8.80 -17.16 12.44
C ASP A 181 8.74 -15.93 11.51
N ILE A 182 7.60 -15.68 10.85
CA ILE A 182 7.34 -14.42 10.13
C ILE A 182 7.34 -13.23 11.09
N LYS A 183 6.57 -13.27 12.19
CA LYS A 183 6.50 -12.19 13.18
C LYS A 183 7.86 -11.87 13.80
N ARG A 184 8.69 -12.89 14.02
CA ARG A 184 10.06 -12.70 14.52
C ARG A 184 10.96 -12.02 13.48
N ALA A 185 10.85 -12.41 12.21
CA ALA A 185 11.70 -11.88 11.14
C ALA A 185 11.30 -10.48 10.66
N PHE A 186 10.03 -10.09 10.83
CA PHE A 186 9.46 -8.85 10.33
C PHE A 186 8.86 -8.01 11.46
N ALA A 187 9.71 -7.24 12.15
CA ALA A 187 9.28 -6.38 13.26
C ALA A 187 8.23 -5.34 12.85
N ASP A 188 8.28 -4.82 11.61
CA ASP A 188 7.31 -3.85 11.09
C ASP A 188 5.89 -4.41 11.05
N LEU A 189 5.73 -5.72 10.83
CA LEU A 189 4.44 -6.40 10.87
C LEU A 189 3.88 -6.41 12.29
N VAL A 190 4.72 -6.73 13.29
CA VAL A 190 4.34 -6.70 14.71
C VAL A 190 4.00 -5.28 15.18
N ALA A 191 4.71 -4.26 14.67
CA ALA A 191 4.39 -2.88 14.94
C ALA A 191 3.01 -2.50 14.38
N ALA A 192 2.74 -2.83 13.11
CA ALA A 192 1.45 -2.57 12.48
C ALA A 192 0.28 -3.25 13.21
N ASP A 193 0.44 -4.50 13.66
CA ASP A 193 -0.56 -5.22 14.45
C ASP A 193 -0.92 -4.48 15.76
N ARG A 194 0.08 -3.89 16.43
CA ARG A 194 -0.12 -3.15 17.69
C ARG A 194 -0.73 -1.77 17.47
N GLU A 195 -0.33 -1.10 16.39
CA GLU A 195 -0.77 0.26 16.09
C GLU A 195 -2.21 0.30 15.54
N ALA A 196 -2.67 -0.79 14.93
CA ALA A 196 -4.00 -0.90 14.36
C ALA A 196 -5.10 -0.71 15.43
N GLY A 197 -5.93 0.32 15.24
CA GLY A 197 -7.04 0.70 16.10
C GLY A 197 -6.64 1.61 17.27
N GLU A 198 -5.35 1.78 17.54
CA GLU A 198 -4.84 2.56 18.66
C GLU A 198 -4.16 3.85 18.21
N THR A 199 -3.32 3.78 17.18
CA THR A 199 -2.49 4.91 16.74
C THR A 199 -3.30 5.91 15.93
N LYS A 200 -3.18 7.19 16.32
CA LYS A 200 -3.70 8.33 15.55
C LYS A 200 -2.70 8.71 14.48
N LEU A 201 -3.14 8.65 13.22
CA LEU A 201 -2.38 9.08 12.06
C LEU A 201 -2.91 10.42 11.56
N HIS A 202 -2.04 11.15 10.86
CA HIS A 202 -2.34 12.45 10.27
C HIS A 202 -2.12 12.40 8.77
N LEU A 203 -3.02 13.03 8.02
CA LEU A 203 -2.84 13.32 6.60
C LEU A 203 -3.50 14.65 6.24
N THR A 204 -3.07 15.23 5.14
CA THR A 204 -3.67 16.45 4.60
C THR A 204 -4.56 16.06 3.42
N LEU A 205 -5.81 16.55 3.44
CA LEU A 205 -6.73 16.47 2.30
C LEU A 205 -6.88 17.84 1.67
N GLU A 206 -6.98 17.87 0.34
CA GLU A 206 -7.28 19.04 -0.46
C GLU A 206 -8.65 18.87 -1.12
N GLN A 207 -9.46 19.93 -1.05
CA GLN A 207 -10.76 19.99 -1.69
C GLN A 207 -10.58 20.15 -3.20
N ARG A 208 -11.22 19.28 -3.97
CA ARG A 208 -11.24 19.29 -5.43
C ARG A 208 -12.69 19.38 -5.93
N PRO A 209 -12.92 19.70 -7.23
CA PRO A 209 -14.27 19.74 -7.78
C PRO A 209 -15.06 18.44 -7.58
N ASP A 210 -14.36 17.30 -7.54
CA ASP A 210 -14.90 15.96 -7.38
C ASP A 210 -14.89 15.44 -5.93
N GLY A 211 -14.56 16.27 -4.94
CA GLY A 211 -14.51 15.91 -3.52
C GLY A 211 -13.11 16.08 -2.91
N TRP A 212 -12.87 15.46 -1.76
CA TRP A 212 -11.58 15.54 -1.08
C TRP A 212 -10.60 14.49 -1.61
N ALA A 213 -9.32 14.87 -1.70
CA ALA A 213 -8.25 13.94 -2.06
C ALA A 213 -7.00 14.19 -1.23
N ARG A 214 -6.23 13.14 -0.96
CA ARG A 214 -4.95 13.23 -0.25
C ARG A 214 -3.94 14.06 -1.04
N VAL A 215 -3.23 14.93 -0.34
CA VAL A 215 -2.05 15.65 -0.85
C VAL A 215 -0.84 14.71 -0.77
N ASP A 216 -0.07 14.60 -1.85
CA ASP A 216 1.17 13.82 -1.90
C ASP A 216 2.35 14.58 -1.28
#